data_AF-A0A7W1KVS5-F1
#
_entry.id   AF-A0A7W1KVS5-F1
#
_cell.length_a   1.000
_cell.length_b   1.000
_cell.length_c   1.000
_cell.angle_alpha   90.00
_cell.angle_beta   90.00
_cell.angle_gamma   90.00
#
_symmetry.space_group_name_H-M   'P 1'
#
loop_
_entity.id
_entity.type
_entity.pdbx_description
1 polymer ?
#
loop_
_entity_poly.entity_id
_entity_poly.type
_entity_poly.pdbx_seq_one_letter_code
_entity_poly.pdbx_strand_id
1 'polypeptide(L)'
;MDSLNDSFGVLVVAAVFLLAVLVVLAQTVRIVSQGNAGIVERLGRYSRTLDPGLHFLFPFLDRLRRPLVDLREQVVAFPSQPVITRDNVTISIDTVFYYTIADPFRATYEVAHLLL
;
A
#
# COMPACT_ATOMS: atom_id res chain seq x y z
N MET A 1 44.67 30.90 12.26
CA MET A 1 43.75 29.93 12.88
C MET A 1 42.47 29.75 12.06
N ASP A 2 42.19 30.63 11.11
CA ASP A 2 40.88 30.72 10.43
C ASP A 2 40.72 29.74 9.25
N SER A 3 41.80 29.37 8.55
CA SER A 3 41.73 28.46 7.39
C SER A 3 41.40 27.00 7.76
N LEU A 4 41.72 26.57 8.98
CA LEU A 4 41.35 25.24 9.48
C LEU A 4 39.85 25.18 9.76
N ASN A 5 39.26 26.22 10.35
CA ASN A 5 37.83 26.25 10.68
C ASN A 5 36.95 26.31 9.42
N ASP A 6 37.40 27.02 8.38
CA ASP A 6 36.76 27.00 7.06
C ASP A 6 36.78 25.60 6.41
N SER A 7 37.91 24.91 6.51
CA SER A 7 38.05 23.54 5.97
C SER A 7 37.16 22.54 6.73
N PHE A 8 37.08 22.65 8.06
CA PHE A 8 36.15 21.86 8.88
C PHE A 8 34.69 22.18 8.55
N GLY A 9 34.35 23.45 8.33
CA GLY A 9 33.00 23.86 7.91
C GLY A 9 32.59 23.25 6.57
N VAL A 10 33.48 23.28 5.56
CA VAL A 10 33.25 22.67 4.25
C VAL A 10 33.08 21.15 4.36
N LEU A 11 33.90 20.49 5.18
CA LEU A 11 33.78 19.04 5.40
C LEU A 11 32.46 18.65 6.06
N VAL A 12 32.00 19.42 7.05
CA VAL A 12 30.71 19.18 7.72
C VAL A 12 29.55 19.37 6.74
N VAL A 13 29.56 20.45 5.94
CA VAL A 13 28.53 20.68 4.91
C VAL A 13 28.52 19.58 3.87
N ALA A 14 29.70 19.13 3.40
CA ALA A 14 29.82 18.03 2.46
C ALA A 14 29.30 16.71 3.04
N ALA A 15 29.58 16.41 4.31
CA ALA A 15 29.09 15.21 4.99
C ALA A 15 27.56 15.22 5.14
N VAL A 16 26.98 16.37 5.52
CA VAL A 16 25.52 16.53 5.63
C VAL A 16 24.85 16.40 4.27
N PHE A 17 25.44 16.98 3.22
CA PHE A 17 24.92 16.84 1.86
C PHE A 17 24.97 15.38 1.38
N LEU A 18 26.08 14.68 1.59
CA LEU A 18 26.22 13.27 1.25
C LEU A 18 25.18 12.40 1.98
N LEU A 19 24.98 12.65 3.27
CA LEU A 19 23.97 11.98 4.07
C LEU A 19 22.56 12.23 3.52
N ALA A 20 22.23 13.47 3.18
CA ALA A 20 20.93 13.83 2.62
C ALA A 20 20.67 13.11 1.29
N VAL A 21 21.66 13.04 0.40
CA VAL A 21 21.56 12.30 -0.87
C VAL A 21 21.33 10.81 -0.63
N LEU A 22 22.07 10.20 0.31
CA LEU A 22 21.90 8.78 0.66
C LEU A 22 20.50 8.48 1.21
N VAL A 23 19.96 9.34 2.07
CA VAL A 23 18.61 9.19 2.63
C VAL A 23 17.56 9.25 1.51
N VAL A 24 17.68 10.20 0.58
CA VAL A 24 16.75 10.33 -0.55
C VAL A 24 16.81 9.11 -1.47
N LEU A 25 17.99 8.61 -1.79
CA LEU A 25 18.16 7.40 -2.61
C LEU A 25 17.55 6.17 -1.92
N ALA A 26 17.79 5.99 -0.62
CA ALA A 26 17.24 4.88 0.14
C ALA A 26 15.70 4.92 0.23
N GLN A 27 15.10 6.12 0.31
CA GLN A 27 13.64 6.27 0.34
C GLN A 27 12.98 6.06 -1.02
N THR A 28 13.73 6.19 -2.12
CA THR A 28 13.24 6.05 -3.49
C THR A 28 12.92 4.60 -3.84
N VAL A 29 13.71 3.66 -3.33
CA VAL A 29 13.54 2.23 -3.63
C VAL A 29 12.49 1.63 -2.70
N ARG A 30 11.39 1.13 -3.29
CA ARG A 30 10.35 0.39 -2.57
C ARG A 30 10.14 -0.96 -3.22
N ILE A 31 9.99 -1.98 -2.40
CA ILE A 31 9.77 -3.35 -2.83
C ILE A 31 8.33 -3.72 -2.48
N VAL A 32 7.56 -4.14 -3.49
CA VAL A 32 6.21 -4.68 -3.34
C VAL A 32 6.32 -6.20 -3.34
N SER A 33 5.80 -6.84 -2.29
CA SER A 33 5.85 -8.29 -2.12
C SER A 33 4.94 -9.01 -3.12
N GLN A 34 5.31 -10.25 -3.47
CA GLN A 34 4.49 -11.14 -4.28
C GLN A 34 3.10 -11.39 -3.66
N GLY A 35 2.06 -11.31 -4.50
CA GLY A 35 0.66 -11.43 -4.11
C GLY A 35 0.02 -10.16 -3.55
N ASN A 36 0.75 -9.03 -3.50
CA ASN A 36 0.20 -7.74 -3.14
C ASN A 36 0.36 -6.75 -4.30
N ALA A 37 -0.60 -5.85 -4.47
CA ALA A 37 -0.51 -4.70 -5.34
C ALA A 37 -0.40 -3.41 -4.51
N GLY A 38 0.52 -2.54 -4.91
CA GLY A 38 0.72 -1.24 -4.29
C GLY A 38 0.00 -0.14 -5.07
N ILE A 39 -0.71 0.77 -4.42
CA ILE A 39 -1.33 1.91 -5.10
C ILE A 39 -0.51 3.16 -4.82
N VAL A 40 -0.13 3.87 -5.88
CA VAL A 40 0.68 5.08 -5.78
C VAL A 40 -0.20 6.30 -6.02
N GLU A 41 -0.14 7.20 -5.06
CA GLU A 41 -0.78 8.50 -5.12
C GLU A 41 0.28 9.59 -5.30
N ARG A 42 0.06 10.48 -6.26
CA ARG A 42 0.85 11.69 -6.43
C ARG A 42 0.01 12.89 -6.05
N LEU A 43 0.43 13.62 -5.01
CA LEU A 43 -0.28 14.82 -4.52
C LEU A 43 -1.78 14.58 -4.25
N GLY A 44 -2.13 13.42 -3.72
CA GLY A 44 -3.52 13.05 -3.39
C GLY A 44 -4.37 12.58 -4.58
N ARG A 45 -3.78 12.38 -5.76
CA ARG A 45 -4.44 11.74 -6.90
C ARG A 45 -3.81 10.40 -7.21
N TYR A 46 -4.62 9.44 -7.66
CA TYR A 46 -4.12 8.19 -8.18
C TYR A 46 -3.17 8.44 -9.35
N SER A 47 -2.01 7.80 -9.33
CA SER A 47 -1.03 7.85 -10.42
C SER A 47 -0.89 6.53 -11.14
N ARG A 48 -0.67 5.43 -10.41
CA ARG A 48 -0.48 4.10 -10.98
C ARG A 48 -0.63 3.01 -9.92
N THR A 49 -0.95 1.81 -10.37
CA THR A 49 -0.84 0.57 -9.60
C THR A 49 0.54 -0.04 -9.83
N LEU A 50 1.16 -0.54 -8.76
CA LEU A 50 2.43 -1.23 -8.76
C LEU A 50 2.19 -2.72 -8.59
N ASP A 51 2.61 -3.47 -9.60
CA ASP A 51 2.67 -4.92 -9.53
C ASP A 51 3.81 -5.39 -8.60
N PRO A 52 3.82 -6.67 -8.19
CA PRO A 52 4.90 -7.22 -7.39
C PRO A 52 6.28 -7.02 -8.02
N GLY A 53 7.21 -6.43 -7.28
CA GLY A 53 8.55 -6.13 -7.79
C GLY A 53 9.22 -4.94 -7.12
N LEU A 54 10.38 -4.57 -7.67
CA LEU A 54 11.14 -3.40 -7.24
C LEU A 54 10.69 -2.18 -8.03
N HIS A 55 10.29 -1.13 -7.32
CA HIS A 55 9.81 0.11 -7.91
C HIS A 55 10.55 1.32 -7.34
N PHE A 56 10.74 2.30 -8.21
CA PHE A 56 11.29 3.60 -7.84
C PHE A 56 10.16 4.61 -7.70
N LEU A 57 10.06 5.23 -6.53
CA LEU A 57 9.03 6.20 -6.17
C LEU A 57 9.71 7.49 -5.74
N PHE A 58 9.22 8.63 -6.20
CA PHE A 58 9.77 9.92 -5.75
C PHE A 58 9.32 10.19 -4.32
N PRO A 59 10.22 10.20 -3.31
CA PRO A 59 9.82 10.15 -1.89
C PRO A 59 9.02 11.37 -1.41
N PHE A 60 9.13 12.51 -2.10
CA PHE A 60 8.43 13.74 -1.75
C PHE A 60 7.06 13.89 -2.43
N LEU A 61 6.88 13.31 -3.63
CA LEU A 61 5.70 13.50 -4.47
C LEU A 61 4.79 12.28 -4.46
N ASP A 62 5.40 11.09 -4.48
CA ASP A 62 4.71 9.82 -4.60
C ASP A 62 4.56 9.20 -3.20
N ARG A 63 3.34 8.82 -2.86
CA ARG A 63 3.01 8.08 -1.64
C ARG A 63 2.47 6.72 -2.01
N LEU A 64 3.05 5.68 -1.43
CA LEU A 64 2.51 4.32 -1.51
C LEU A 64 1.41 4.18 -0.46
N ARG A 65 0.17 4.04 -0.91
CA ARG A 65 -0.99 3.84 -0.03
C ARG A 65 -0.86 2.51 0.70
N ARG A 66 -1.10 2.53 2.01
CA ARG A 66 -1.14 1.34 2.87
C ARG A 66 -2.53 1.19 3.48
N PRO A 67 -3.03 -0.04 3.71
CA PRO A 67 -2.38 -1.33 3.43
C PRO A 67 -2.23 -1.62 1.92
N LEU A 68 -1.29 -2.50 1.56
CA LEU A 68 -1.22 -3.00 0.18
C LEU A 68 -2.46 -3.87 -0.09
N VAL A 69 -2.90 -3.88 -1.35
CA VAL A 69 -4.06 -4.66 -1.76
C VAL A 69 -3.62 -6.11 -1.95
N ASP A 70 -4.19 -7.02 -1.18
CA ASP A 70 -3.90 -8.45 -1.30
C ASP A 70 -4.65 -9.03 -2.50
N LEU A 71 -3.89 -9.58 -3.45
CA LEU A 71 -4.41 -10.23 -4.66
C LEU A 71 -4.72 -11.70 -4.42
N ARG A 72 -4.36 -12.25 -3.26
CA ARG A 72 -4.60 -13.65 -2.91
C ARG A 72 -6.08 -13.88 -2.62
N GLU A 73 -6.45 -15.15 -2.64
CA GLU A 73 -7.79 -15.59 -2.27
C GLU A 73 -8.03 -15.36 -0.78
N GLN A 74 -9.10 -14.65 -0.47
CA GLN A 74 -9.51 -14.31 0.89
C GLN A 74 -10.81 -15.02 1.23
N VAL A 75 -10.90 -15.46 2.49
CA VAL A 75 -12.03 -16.22 3.01
C VAL A 75 -12.80 -15.35 3.99
N VAL A 76 -14.09 -15.15 3.74
CA VAL A 76 -14.96 -14.38 4.64
C VAL A 76 -16.16 -15.22 5.01
N ALA A 77 -16.28 -15.46 6.32
CA ALA A 77 -17.45 -16.10 6.90
C ALA A 77 -18.50 -15.04 7.21
N PHE A 78 -19.73 -15.25 6.75
CA PHE A 78 -20.86 -14.41 7.13
C PHE A 78 -21.57 -15.01 8.35
N PRO A 79 -22.12 -14.16 9.23
CA PRO A 79 -22.88 -14.65 10.38
C PRO A 79 -24.11 -15.42 9.92
N SER A 80 -24.50 -16.43 10.68
CA SER A 80 -25.67 -17.25 10.42
C SER A 80 -26.93 -16.39 10.29
N GLN A 81 -27.55 -16.40 9.12
CA GLN A 81 -28.81 -15.67 8.90
C GLN A 81 -30.00 -16.63 9.00
N PRO A 82 -31.01 -16.32 9.83
CA PRO A 82 -32.23 -17.12 9.91
C PRO A 82 -33.09 -16.86 8.66
N VAL A 83 -33.43 -17.92 7.94
CA VAL A 83 -34.28 -17.87 6.76
C VAL A 83 -35.48 -18.80 6.97
N ILE A 84 -36.66 -18.35 6.55
CA ILE A 84 -37.89 -19.14 6.61
C ILE A 84 -38.02 -19.92 5.30
N THR A 85 -38.07 -21.25 5.40
CA THR A 85 -38.26 -22.13 4.25
C THR A 85 -39.71 -22.09 3.76
N ARG A 86 -39.98 -22.65 2.58
CA ARG A 86 -41.35 -22.73 2.01
C ARG A 86 -42.32 -23.47 2.94
N ASP A 87 -41.81 -24.40 3.74
CA ASP A 87 -42.60 -25.21 4.67
C ASP A 87 -42.79 -24.52 6.04
N ASN A 88 -42.50 -23.22 6.13
CA ASN A 88 -42.67 -22.40 7.33
C ASN A 88 -41.81 -22.87 8.52
N VAL A 89 -40.59 -23.33 8.24
CA VAL A 89 -39.59 -23.68 9.26
C VAL A 89 -38.44 -22.68 9.18
N THR A 90 -37.99 -22.19 10.32
CA THR A 90 -36.81 -21.33 10.42
C THR A 90 -35.56 -22.20 10.47
N ILE A 91 -34.67 -22.01 9.50
CA ILE A 91 -33.33 -22.61 9.51
C ILE A 91 -32.29 -21.50 9.48
N SER A 92 -31.13 -21.74 10.08
CA SER A 92 -29.98 -20.85 10.00
C SER A 92 -29.03 -21.36 8.93
N ILE A 93 -28.61 -20.48 8.01
CA ILE A 93 -27.66 -20.84 6.95
C ILE A 93 -26.31 -20.19 7.25
N ASP A 94 -25.27 -21.03 7.30
CA ASP A 94 -23.88 -20.60 7.41
C ASP A 94 -23.26 -20.59 6.01
N THR A 95 -22.64 -19.47 5.62
CA THR A 95 -22.04 -19.31 4.29
C THR A 95 -20.63 -18.72 4.40
N VAL A 96 -19.74 -19.21 3.54
CA VAL A 96 -18.38 -18.71 3.39
C VAL A 96 -18.16 -18.31 1.94
N PHE A 97 -17.65 -17.10 1.73
CA PHE A 97 -17.27 -16.62 0.40
C PHE A 97 -15.76 -16.64 0.24
N TYR A 98 -15.34 -17.07 -0.95
CA TYR A 98 -13.99 -17.00 -1.44
C TYR A 98 -13.94 -15.97 -2.56
N TYR A 99 -13.07 -14.97 -2.45
CA TYR A 99 -12.90 -13.97 -3.49
C TYR A 99 -11.43 -13.57 -3.64
N THR A 100 -11.10 -13.04 -4.82
CA THR A 100 -9.82 -12.41 -5.14
C THR A 100 -10.08 -11.04 -5.76
N ILE A 101 -9.15 -10.10 -5.57
CA ILE A 101 -9.24 -8.77 -6.15
C ILE A 101 -8.70 -8.80 -7.57
N ALA A 102 -9.59 -8.64 -8.56
CA ALA A 102 -9.22 -8.60 -9.98
C ALA A 102 -8.56 -7.27 -10.39
N ASP A 103 -9.07 -6.15 -9.87
CA ASP A 103 -8.53 -4.81 -10.15
C ASP A 103 -8.30 -4.02 -8.84
N PRO A 104 -7.03 -3.81 -8.44
CA PRO A 104 -6.69 -3.09 -7.21
C PRO A 104 -7.15 -1.63 -7.19
N PHE A 105 -7.17 -0.96 -8.35
CA PHE A 105 -7.55 0.44 -8.44
C PHE A 105 -9.04 0.57 -8.10
N ARG A 106 -9.88 -0.22 -8.75
CA ARG A 106 -11.34 -0.21 -8.55
C ARG A 106 -11.71 -0.63 -7.14
N ALA A 107 -11.07 -1.68 -6.64
CA ALA A 107 -11.23 -2.16 -5.27
C ALA A 107 -10.94 -1.10 -4.19
N THR A 108 -10.12 -0.10 -4.51
CA THR A 108 -9.71 0.95 -3.57
C THR A 108 -10.50 2.24 -3.69
N TYR A 109 -10.84 2.65 -4.91
CA TYR A 109 -11.46 3.96 -5.15
C TYR A 109 -12.94 3.91 -5.52
N GLU A 110 -13.42 2.81 -6.11
CA GLU A 110 -14.84 2.68 -6.48
C GLU A 110 -15.69 2.09 -5.36
N VAL A 111 -15.07 1.37 -4.41
CA VAL A 111 -15.75 0.67 -3.33
C VAL A 111 -15.21 1.13 -1.98
N ALA A 112 -16.09 1.64 -1.12
CA ALA A 112 -15.71 2.09 0.22
C ALA A 112 -15.42 0.92 1.17
N HIS A 113 -16.24 -0.13 1.10
CA HIS A 113 -16.13 -1.34 1.91
C HIS A 113 -16.42 -2.55 1.02
N LEU A 114 -15.41 -3.40 0.81
CA LEU A 114 -15.55 -4.59 -0.06
C LEU A 114 -16.46 -5.68 0.54
N LEU A 115 -16.65 -5.70 1.87
CA LEU A 115 -17.25 -6.82 2.60
C LEU A 115 -18.19 -6.39 3.74
N LEU A 116 -18.46 -5.10 3.89
CA LEU A 116 -19.35 -4.54 4.92
C LEU A 116 -20.27 -3.49 4.31
#